data_AF-A0A6J4WSL2-F1
#
_entry.id   AF-A0A6J4WSL2-F1
#
_cell.length_a   1.000
_cell.length_b   1.000
_cell.length_c   1.000
_cell.angle_alpha   90.00
_cell.angle_beta   90.00
_cell.angle_gamma   90.00
#
_symmetry.space_group_name_H-M   'P 1'
#
loop_
_entity.id
_entity.type
_entity.pdbx_description
1 polymer ?
#
loop_
_entity_poly.entity_id
_entity_poly.type
_entity_poly.pdbx_seq_one_letter_code
_entity_poly.pdbx_strand_id
1 'polypeptide(L)' 'MKSYSKILLAAAMCFLFSPGPAAAVSQPPAVGGKLPEISLAAPQNAELQLYLGVSGKQTFAIPEIKAEIVLIEIFSMY' A
#
# COMPACT_ATOMS: atom_id res chain seq x y z
N MET A 1 -2.55 18.55 -42.01
CA MET A 1 -3.42 17.49 -41.43
C MET A 1 -2.65 16.28 -40.86
N LYS A 2 -1.45 15.91 -41.37
CA LYS A 2 -0.69 14.72 -40.88
C LYS A 2 -0.11 14.84 -39.46
N SER A 3 0.13 16.06 -38.94
CA SER A 3 0.76 16.25 -37.61
C SER A 3 -0.22 16.07 -36.44
N TYR A 4 -1.46 16.55 -36.58
CA TYR A 4 -2.50 16.43 -35.55
C TYR A 4 -2.94 14.99 -35.30
N SER A 5 -2.92 14.15 -36.33
CA SER A 5 -3.24 12.72 -36.22
C SER A 5 -2.24 11.98 -35.32
N LYS A 6 -0.95 12.34 -35.36
CA LYS A 6 0.08 11.74 -34.49
C LYS A 6 -0.08 12.18 -33.03
N ILE A 7 -0.46 13.44 -32.81
CA ILE A 7 -0.71 13.98 -31.47
C ILE A 7 -1.96 13.33 -30.85
N LEU A 8 -3.03 13.16 -31.64
CA LEU A 8 -4.22 12.43 -31.21
C LEU A 8 -3.93 10.96 -30.89
N LEU A 9 -3.10 10.29 -31.70
CA LEU A 9 -2.69 8.91 -31.44
C LEU A 9 -1.85 8.80 -30.16
N ALA A 10 -0.92 9.72 -29.95
CA ALA A 10 -0.09 9.75 -28.74
C ALA A 10 -0.93 10.02 -27.49
N ALA A 11 -1.88 10.96 -27.56
CA ALA A 11 -2.79 11.25 -26.45
C ALA A 11 -3.69 10.04 -26.11
N ALA A 12 -4.21 9.34 -27.12
CA ALA A 12 -4.99 8.12 -26.92
C ALA A 12 -4.15 7.00 -26.29
N MET A 13 -2.89 6.87 -26.71
CA MET A 13 -1.98 5.86 -26.17
C MET A 13 -1.56 6.15 -24.72
N CYS A 14 -1.36 7.43 -24.36
CA CYS A 14 -1.14 7.82 -22.96
C CYS A 14 -2.37 7.55 -22.08
N PHE A 15 -3.59 7.72 -22.62
CA PHE A 15 -4.81 7.44 -21.87
C PHE A 15 -4.96 5.94 -21.56
N LEU A 16 -4.59 5.07 -22.51
CA LEU A 16 -4.62 3.61 -22.34
C LEU A 16 -3.59 3.07 -21.32
N PHE A 17 -2.49 3.79 -21.11
CA PHE A 17 -1.45 3.41 -20.15
C PHE A 17 -1.57 4.09 -18.79
N SER A 18 -2.64 4.87 -18.57
CA SER A 18 -2.89 5.41 -17.24
C SER A 18 -3.27 4.27 -16.28
N PRO A 19 -2.59 4.13 -15.12
CA PRO A 19 -3.05 3.20 -14.11
C PRO A 19 -4.47 3.62 -13.73
N GLY A 20 -5.42 2.70 -13.90
CA GLY A 20 -6.83 2.95 -13.59
C GLY A 20 -7.00 3.42 -12.14
N PRO A 21 -8.15 4.05 -11.81
CA PRO A 21 -8.41 4.51 -10.46
C PRO A 21 -8.22 3.34 -9.49
N ALA A 22 -7.28 3.47 -8.56
CA ALA A 22 -7.12 2.52 -7.47
C ALA A 22 -8.45 2.50 -6.72
N ALA A 23 -9.22 1.42 -6.88
CA ALA A 23 -10.49 1.27 -6.22
C ALA A 23 -10.22 1.25 -4.71
N ALA A 24 -10.53 2.36 -4.04
CA ALA A 24 -10.57 2.39 -2.59
C ALA A 24 -11.64 1.40 -2.14
N VAL A 25 -11.22 0.30 -1.52
CA VAL A 25 -12.14 -0.69 -0.97
C VAL A 25 -12.85 -0.03 0.20
N SER A 26 -14.15 0.22 0.05
CA SER A 26 -14.98 0.98 0.99
C SER A 26 -15.42 0.18 2.21
N GLN A 27 -15.03 -1.10 2.29
CA GLN A 27 -15.44 -2.02 3.35
C GLN A 27 -14.21 -2.66 4.00
N PRO A 28 -14.26 -2.94 5.32
CA PRO A 28 -13.20 -3.70 5.97
C PRO A 28 -13.07 -5.09 5.33
N PRO A 29 -11.89 -5.72 5.41
CA PRO A 29 -11.71 -7.09 4.94
C PRO A 29 -12.72 -8.03 5.59
N ALA A 30 -13.35 -8.90 4.79
CA ALA A 30 -14.24 -9.93 5.30
C ALA A 30 -13.47 -10.93 6.19
N VAL A 31 -14.19 -11.62 7.09
CA VAL A 31 -13.62 -12.72 7.88
C VAL A 31 -13.06 -13.79 6.94
N GLY A 32 -11.80 -14.21 7.17
CA GLY A 32 -11.08 -15.13 6.29
C GLY A 32 -10.55 -14.50 4.99
N GLY A 33 -10.81 -13.21 4.76
CA GLY A 33 -10.26 -12.44 3.65
C GLY A 33 -8.78 -12.10 3.87
N LYS A 34 -8.14 -11.56 2.82
CA LYS A 34 -6.76 -11.07 2.90
C LYS A 34 -6.75 -9.67 3.51
N LEU A 35 -5.84 -9.45 4.45
CA LEU A 35 -5.51 -8.09 4.90
C LEU A 35 -4.89 -7.32 3.70
N PRO A 36 -5.32 -6.08 3.43
CA PRO A 36 -4.68 -5.22 2.46
C PRO A 36 -3.20 -5.03 2.77
N GLU A 37 -2.43 -4.69 1.74
CA GLU A 37 -1.03 -4.34 1.95
C GLU A 37 -0.96 -2.98 2.66
N ILE A 38 -0.45 -3.00 3.88
CA ILE A 38 -0.30 -1.81 4.73
C ILE A 38 1.20 -1.63 4.99
N SER A 39 1.74 -0.49 4.55
CA SER A 39 3.10 -0.08 4.83
C SER A 39 3.11 0.88 6.00
N LEU A 40 3.86 0.54 7.06
CA LEU A 40 4.01 1.35 8.26
C LEU A 40 5.43 1.90 8.37
N ALA A 41 5.57 3.07 8.97
CA ALA A 41 6.88 3.58 9.36
C ALA A 41 7.45 2.72 10.49
N ALA A 42 8.75 2.41 10.42
CA ALA A 42 9.43 1.72 11.51
C ALA A 42 9.43 2.60 12.78
N PRO A 43 9.29 2.00 13.98
CA PRO A 43 9.40 2.74 15.23
C PRO A 43 10.76 3.42 15.36
N GLN A 44 10.81 4.62 15.94
CA GLN A 44 12.10 5.29 16.21
C GLN A 44 12.90 4.60 17.32
N ASN A 45 12.22 3.91 18.25
CA ASN A 45 12.84 3.19 19.35
C ASN A 45 13.41 1.84 18.86
N ALA A 46 14.71 1.62 19.11
CA ALA A 46 15.43 0.42 18.69
C ALA A 46 14.93 -0.88 19.36
N GLU A 47 14.48 -0.84 20.61
CA GLU A 47 13.91 -1.99 21.32
C GLU A 47 12.59 -2.43 20.67
N LEU A 48 11.76 -1.48 20.24
CA LEU A 48 10.52 -1.77 19.52
C LEU A 48 10.80 -2.34 18.11
N GLN A 49 11.82 -1.83 17.41
CA GLN A 49 12.23 -2.42 16.13
C GLN A 49 12.71 -3.87 16.32
N LEU A 50 13.49 -4.14 17.37
CA LEU A 50 13.97 -5.49 17.68
C LEU A 50 12.81 -6.42 18.03
N TYR A 51 11.87 -5.96 18.86
CA TYR A 51 10.66 -6.71 19.22
C TYR A 51 9.85 -7.12 17.98
N LEU A 52 9.65 -6.19 17.05
CA LEU A 52 8.91 -6.46 15.80
C LEU A 52 9.74 -7.23 14.75
N GLY A 53 11.07 -7.31 14.91
CA GLY A 53 11.96 -7.93 13.91
C GLY A 53 12.23 -7.07 12.67
N VAL A 54 12.10 -5.75 12.78
CA VAL A 54 12.22 -4.79 11.65
C VAL A 54 13.43 -3.84 11.80
N SER A 55 14.43 -4.23 12.59
CA SER A 55 15.63 -3.42 12.86
C SER A 55 16.30 -2.91 11.58
N GLY A 56 16.59 -1.61 11.56
CA GLY A 56 17.27 -0.95 10.44
C GLY A 56 16.39 -0.63 9.23
N LYS A 57 15.09 -0.97 9.27
CA LYS A 57 14.13 -0.56 8.23
C LYS A 57 13.61 0.85 8.49
N GLN A 58 13.26 1.55 7.41
CA GLN A 58 12.54 2.82 7.48
C GLN A 58 11.03 2.63 7.44
N THR A 59 10.58 1.66 6.65
CA THR A 59 9.18 1.22 6.56
C THR A 59 9.13 -0.29 6.51
N PHE A 60 8.00 -0.88 6.86
CA PHE A 60 7.77 -2.32 6.79
C PHE A 60 6.30 -2.63 6.51
N ALA A 61 6.04 -3.77 5.88
CA ALA A 61 4.72 -4.33 5.72
C ALA A 61 4.37 -5.26 6.89
N ILE A 62 3.08 -5.39 7.22
CA ILE A 62 2.60 -6.26 8.32
C ILE A 62 3.18 -7.69 8.29
N PRO A 63 3.29 -8.39 7.14
CA PRO A 63 3.86 -9.74 7.09
C PRO A 63 5.35 -9.83 7.44
N GLU A 64 6.07 -8.70 7.50
CA GLU A 64 7.48 -8.65 7.88
C GLU A 64 7.69 -8.62 9.40
N ILE A 65 6.61 -8.49 10.18
CA ILE A 65 6.66 -8.63 11.64
C ILE A 65 7.04 -10.07 11.98
N LYS A 66 8.05 -10.24 12.83
CA LYS A 66 8.50 -11.55 13.29
C LYS A 66 7.55 -12.13 14.37
N ALA A 67 6.35 -12.51 13.95
CA ALA A 67 5.34 -13.13 14.79
C ALA A 67 4.47 -14.10 13.96
N GLU A 68 3.88 -15.11 14.62
CA GLU A 68 2.95 -16.04 13.98
C GLU A 68 1.55 -15.43 13.80
N ILE A 69 1.14 -14.58 14.73
CA ILE A 69 -0.17 -13.90 14.74
C ILE A 69 0.05 -12.42 15.07
N VAL A 70 -0.64 -11.55 14.35
CA VAL A 70 -0.64 -10.10 14.58
C VAL A 70 -2.05 -9.65 14.90
N LEU A 71 -2.24 -9.04 16.07
CA LEU A 71 -3.49 -8.35 16.44
C LEU A 71 -3.39 -6.89 16.02
N ILE A 72 -4.33 -6.43 15.20
CA ILE A 72 -4.40 -5.05 14.73
C ILE A 72 -5.58 -4.36 15.42
N GLU A 73 -5.27 -3.36 16.24
CA GLU A 73 -6.26 -2.50 16.88
C GLU A 73 -6.25 -1.14 16.20
N ILE A 74 -7.40 -0.76 15.62
CA ILE A 74 -7.59 0.54 15.00
C ILE A 74 -8.34 1.41 15.98
N PHE A 75 -7.63 2.34 16.63
CA PHE A 75 -8.26 3.36 17.45
C PHE A 75 -8.85 4.44 16.54
N SER A 76 -10.17 4.62 16.57
CA SER A 76 -10.80 5.81 16.02
C SER A 76 -10.44 7.00 16.92
N MET A 77 -9.61 7.92 16.44
CA MET A 77 -9.26 9.17 17.14
C MET A 77 -10.22 10.31 16.77
N TYR A 78 -11.53 10.01 16.75
CA TYR A 78 -12.60 10.96 16.51
C TYR A 78 -13.54 11.02 17.71
#